data_AF-A0A1R1PWK8-F1
#
_entry.id   AF-A0A1R1PWK8-F1
#
_cell.length_a   1.000
_cell.length_b   1.000
_cell.length_c   1.000
_cell.angle_alpha   90.00
_cell.angle_beta   90.00
_cell.angle_gamma   90.00
#
_symmetry.space_group_name_H-M   'P 1'
#
loop_
_entity.id
_entity.type
_entity.pdbx_description
1 polymer ?
#
loop_
_entity_poly.entity_id
_entity_poly.type
_entity_poly.pdbx_seq_one_letter_code
_entity_poly.pdbx_strand_id
1 'polypeptide(L)'
;MKNILSDLPKGLADKIISYAKLPQTGVSLNQMVKFGQNPNQGALLRASQFVHYELPIRLAHRVIELDTIPKVNTMQSINRVKNWYIESFNELIHFPQVPQKIQEIVMANSCDTRENLMVSSGSELAEMPSMYYNNTKDIKYPREVKEYNNSFVKLISSIKRRHDAVVATVAQGVLEYKNSTNNENIDGEIQRFLDRFYLSRIGIRMLIGKQRWRHYTSSVILLVTFRICCYCS
;
A
#
# COMPACT_ATOMS: atom_id res chain seq x y z
N MET A 1 10.19 18.09 21.68
CA MET A 1 10.44 17.35 20.43
C MET A 1 9.43 17.84 19.39
N LYS A 2 9.88 18.29 18.21
CA LYS A 2 8.97 18.72 17.13
C LYS A 2 8.36 17.46 16.50
N ASN A 3 7.04 17.29 16.62
CA ASN A 3 6.31 16.19 16.02
C ASN A 3 5.81 16.66 14.64
N ILE A 4 6.04 15.91 13.56
CA ILE A 4 5.58 16.36 12.24
C ILE A 4 4.04 16.43 12.18
N LEU A 5 3.35 15.61 12.96
CA LEU A 5 1.89 15.62 13.10
C LEU A 5 1.37 16.89 13.78
N SER A 6 2.17 17.58 14.60
CA SER A 6 1.76 18.87 15.18
C SER A 6 1.77 20.01 14.16
N ASP A 7 2.53 19.85 13.08
CA ASP A 7 2.68 20.86 12.03
C ASP A 7 1.66 20.65 10.88
N LEU A 8 0.92 19.53 10.90
CA LEU A 8 -0.11 19.22 9.90
C LEU A 8 -1.46 19.86 10.23
N PRO A 9 -2.32 20.10 9.23
CA PRO A 9 -3.73 20.41 9.47
C PRO A 9 -4.36 19.33 10.35
N LYS A 10 -5.00 19.73 11.46
CA LYS A 10 -5.53 18.80 12.48
C LYS A 10 -6.35 17.65 11.87
N GLY A 11 -7.26 17.96 10.94
CA GLY A 11 -8.08 16.95 10.28
C GLY A 11 -7.32 15.91 9.44
N LEU A 12 -6.13 16.24 8.93
CA LEU A 12 -5.28 15.28 8.22
C LEU A 12 -4.50 14.40 9.22
N ALA A 13 -3.98 15.00 10.29
CA ALA A 13 -3.30 14.26 11.35
C ALA A 13 -4.23 13.24 12.02
N ASP A 14 -5.46 13.65 12.33
CA ASP A 14 -6.49 12.78 12.92
C ASP A 14 -6.82 11.58 12.02
N LYS A 15 -6.90 11.82 10.70
CA LYS A 15 -7.10 10.74 9.71
C LYS A 15 -5.92 9.77 9.67
N ILE A 16 -4.68 10.26 9.71
CA ILE A 16 -3.52 9.38 9.73
C ILE A 16 -3.55 8.51 11.00
N ILE A 17 -3.83 9.10 12.16
CA ILE A 17 -3.90 8.37 13.42
C ILE A 17 -5.05 7.35 13.42
N SER A 18 -6.21 7.68 12.82
CA SER A 18 -7.33 6.75 12.75
C SER A 18 -7.05 5.57 11.82
N TYR A 19 -6.49 5.83 10.63
CA TYR A 19 -6.08 4.77 9.69
C TYR A 19 -4.98 3.90 10.28
N ALA A 20 -4.09 4.48 11.09
CA ALA A 20 -3.00 3.73 11.72
C ALA A 20 -3.42 2.82 12.88
N LYS A 21 -4.70 2.83 13.26
CA LYS A 21 -5.28 1.87 14.21
C LYS A 21 -5.95 0.68 13.51
N LEU A 22 -6.15 0.77 12.20
CA LEU A 22 -6.78 -0.30 11.43
C LEU A 22 -5.80 -1.46 11.22
N PRO A 23 -6.27 -2.72 11.27
CA PRO A 23 -5.40 -3.85 10.97
C PRO A 23 -4.96 -3.81 9.50
N GLN A 24 -3.72 -4.24 9.25
CA GLN A 24 -3.24 -4.45 7.88
C GLN A 24 -3.73 -5.81 7.38
N THR A 25 -4.22 -5.85 6.14
CA THR A 25 -4.75 -7.09 5.59
C THR A 25 -3.65 -7.90 4.90
N GLY A 26 -3.41 -9.12 5.37
CA GLY A 26 -2.61 -10.10 4.65
C GLY A 26 -3.33 -10.60 3.39
N VAL A 27 -2.58 -10.94 2.34
CA VAL A 27 -3.10 -11.64 1.15
C VAL A 27 -2.38 -12.97 1.09
N SER A 28 -3.16 -14.03 1.11
CA SER A 28 -2.66 -15.40 0.96
C SER A 28 -2.15 -15.66 -0.45
N LEU A 29 -1.27 -16.64 -0.59
CA LEU A 29 -0.81 -17.13 -1.90
C LEU A 29 -1.97 -17.54 -2.80
N ASN A 30 -3.02 -18.16 -2.24
CA ASN A 30 -4.22 -18.55 -2.98
C ASN A 30 -4.98 -17.33 -3.54
N GLN A 31 -5.20 -16.30 -2.72
CA GLN A 31 -5.80 -15.05 -3.18
C GLN A 31 -4.94 -14.35 -4.24
N MET A 32 -3.61 -14.42 -4.14
CA MET A 32 -2.70 -13.88 -5.15
C MET A 32 -2.81 -14.62 -6.49
N VAL A 33 -2.91 -15.94 -6.46
CA VAL A 33 -3.15 -16.75 -7.68
C VAL A 33 -4.48 -16.34 -8.33
N LYS A 34 -5.54 -16.12 -7.53
CA LYS A 34 -6.84 -15.68 -8.06
C LYS A 34 -6.76 -14.34 -8.81
N PHE A 35 -5.99 -13.37 -8.32
CA PHE A 35 -5.76 -12.11 -9.05
C PHE A 35 -5.04 -12.28 -10.39
N GLY A 36 -4.17 -13.29 -10.51
CA GLY A 36 -3.33 -13.51 -11.70
C GLY A 36 -3.94 -14.43 -12.76
N GLN A 37 -4.97 -15.20 -12.43
CA GLN A 37 -5.54 -16.22 -13.32
C GLN A 37 -6.16 -15.63 -14.60
N ASN A 38 -6.97 -14.57 -14.48
CA ASN A 38 -7.70 -14.00 -15.62
C ASN A 38 -7.66 -12.45 -15.58
N PRO A 39 -6.62 -11.82 -16.16
CA PRO A 39 -6.50 -10.36 -16.15
C PRO A 39 -7.52 -9.71 -17.10
N ASN A 40 -8.57 -9.10 -16.55
CA ASN A 40 -9.54 -8.31 -17.30
C ASN A 40 -9.84 -6.96 -16.58
N GLN A 41 -10.67 -6.10 -17.17
CA GLN A 41 -10.96 -4.77 -16.61
C GLN A 41 -11.74 -4.81 -15.28
N GLY A 42 -12.57 -5.82 -15.07
CA GLY A 42 -13.27 -6.03 -13.79
C GLY A 42 -12.32 -6.47 -12.69
N ALA A 43 -11.44 -7.43 -12.98
CA ALA A 43 -10.38 -7.87 -12.08
C ALA A 43 -9.44 -6.71 -11.71
N LEU A 44 -9.11 -5.86 -12.69
CA LEU A 44 -8.32 -4.65 -12.48
C LEU A 44 -9.01 -3.65 -11.54
N LEU A 45 -10.33 -3.48 -11.70
CA LEU A 45 -11.11 -2.62 -10.82
C LEU A 45 -11.16 -3.18 -9.39
N ARG A 46 -11.39 -4.48 -9.22
CA ARG A 46 -11.37 -5.15 -7.91
C ARG A 46 -10.04 -4.93 -7.19
N ALA A 47 -8.94 -5.14 -7.90
CA ALA A 47 -7.60 -4.88 -7.38
C ALA A 47 -7.39 -3.38 -7.06
N SER A 48 -7.91 -2.48 -7.90
CA SER A 48 -7.86 -1.03 -7.62
C SER A 48 -8.61 -0.67 -6.34
N GLN A 49 -9.81 -1.22 -6.13
CA GLN A 49 -10.60 -1.00 -4.91
C GLN A 49 -9.88 -1.51 -3.66
N PHE A 50 -9.30 -2.72 -3.74
CA PHE A 50 -8.49 -3.27 -2.66
C PHE A 50 -7.32 -2.35 -2.31
N VAL A 51 -6.55 -1.90 -3.31
CA VAL A 51 -5.42 -1.00 -3.09
C VAL A 51 -5.89 0.36 -2.56
N HIS A 52 -7.00 0.90 -3.04
CA HIS A 52 -7.55 2.18 -2.56
C HIS A 52 -7.94 2.12 -1.08
N TYR A 53 -8.44 0.97 -0.62
CA TYR A 53 -8.76 0.73 0.78
C TYR A 53 -7.52 0.45 1.64
N GLU A 54 -6.66 -0.48 1.22
CA GLU A 54 -5.56 -1.03 2.02
C GLU A 54 -4.32 -0.14 2.04
N LEU A 55 -4.00 0.54 0.93
CA LEU A 55 -2.76 1.32 0.83
C LEU A 55 -2.73 2.51 1.81
N PRO A 56 -3.81 3.30 2.01
CA PRO A 56 -3.83 4.34 3.03
C PRO A 56 -3.51 3.84 4.44
N ILE A 57 -4.02 2.67 4.83
CA ILE A 57 -3.74 2.04 6.13
C ILE A 57 -2.24 1.81 6.29
N ARG A 58 -1.61 1.24 5.25
CA ARG A 58 -0.18 0.96 5.26
C ARG A 58 0.67 2.23 5.29
N LEU A 59 0.30 3.26 4.53
CA LEU A 59 1.00 4.54 4.57
C LEU A 59 0.88 5.19 5.95
N ALA A 60 -0.31 5.14 6.56
CA ALA A 60 -0.53 5.67 7.91
C ALA A 60 0.35 4.98 8.95
N HIS A 61 0.45 3.64 8.94
CA HIS A 61 1.40 2.92 9.79
C HIS A 61 2.83 3.42 9.61
N ARG A 62 3.29 3.65 8.37
CA ARG A 62 4.65 4.16 8.13
C ARG A 62 4.87 5.56 8.64
N VAL A 63 3.89 6.45 8.53
CA VAL A 63 4.01 7.79 9.12
C VAL A 63 4.22 7.68 10.62
N ILE A 64 3.41 6.89 11.32
CA ILE A 64 3.52 6.69 12.77
C ILE A 64 4.83 5.98 13.16
N GLU A 65 5.23 4.95 12.41
CA GLU A 65 6.47 4.20 12.66
C GLU A 65 7.71 5.09 12.51
N LEU A 66 7.71 5.98 11.50
CA LEU A 66 8.81 6.93 11.26
C LEU A 66 8.82 8.09 12.28
N ASP A 67 7.65 8.48 12.79
CA ASP A 67 7.54 9.55 13.78
C ASP A 67 7.95 9.08 15.18
N THR A 68 7.70 7.81 15.50
CA THR A 68 8.04 7.20 16.79
C THR A 68 9.50 6.71 16.88
N ILE A 69 10.30 6.84 15.81
CA ILE A 69 11.71 6.42 15.85
C ILE A 69 12.48 7.25 16.88
N PRO A 70 13.11 6.62 17.87
CA PRO A 70 13.90 7.34 18.86
C PRO A 70 15.14 7.95 18.20
N LYS A 71 15.44 9.21 18.56
CA LYS A 71 16.68 9.94 18.24
C LYS A 71 16.91 10.30 16.76
N VAL A 72 16.35 9.52 15.82
CA VAL A 72 16.52 9.66 14.37
C VAL A 72 15.33 10.37 13.72
N ASN A 73 14.16 10.41 14.37
CA ASN A 73 12.95 11.06 13.83
C ASN A 73 13.07 12.56 13.57
N THR A 74 14.08 13.23 14.15
CA THR A 74 14.36 14.65 13.98
C THR A 74 15.21 14.96 12.76
N MET A 75 15.86 13.96 12.16
CA MET A 75 16.75 14.13 11.01
C MET A 75 15.97 14.62 9.78
N GLN A 76 16.57 15.53 9.02
CA GLN A 76 15.90 16.17 7.88
C GLN A 76 15.51 15.15 6.82
N SER A 77 16.39 14.18 6.57
CA SER A 77 16.10 13.09 5.64
C SER A 77 14.90 12.23 6.08
N ILE A 78 14.73 12.00 7.38
CA ILE A 78 13.57 11.24 7.91
C ILE A 78 12.28 12.04 7.81
N ASN A 79 12.32 13.34 8.12
CA ASN A 79 11.18 14.23 7.94
C ASN A 79 10.74 14.32 6.47
N ARG A 80 11.70 14.37 5.54
CA ARG A 80 11.42 14.32 4.10
C ARG A 80 10.67 13.05 3.71
N VAL A 81 11.09 11.90 4.24
CA VAL A 81 10.41 10.63 4.01
C VAL A 81 9.01 10.64 4.60
N LYS A 82 8.83 11.12 5.84
CA LYS A 82 7.50 11.27 6.46
C LYS A 82 6.57 12.10 5.57
N ASN A 83 7.04 13.21 5.03
CA ASN A 83 6.29 14.05 4.12
C ASN A 83 5.85 13.31 2.84
N TRP A 84 6.69 12.46 2.26
CA TRP A 84 6.30 11.66 1.09
C TRP A 84 5.17 10.68 1.39
N TYR A 85 5.19 10.05 2.57
CA TYR A 85 4.12 9.17 3.03
C TYR A 85 2.84 9.96 3.28
N ILE A 86 2.91 11.12 3.94
CA ILE A 86 1.77 12.00 4.22
C ILE A 86 1.13 12.50 2.91
N GLU A 87 1.95 12.96 1.96
CA GLU A 87 1.47 13.45 0.66
C GLU A 87 0.73 12.35 -0.10
N SER A 88 1.30 11.14 -0.13
CA SER A 88 0.68 10.02 -0.85
C SER A 88 -0.57 9.49 -0.14
N PHE A 89 -0.59 9.52 1.19
CA PHE A 89 -1.79 9.24 1.97
C PHE A 89 -2.89 10.25 1.63
N ASN A 90 -2.56 11.54 1.63
CA ASN A 90 -3.49 12.61 1.31
C ASN A 90 -4.05 12.49 -0.11
N GLU A 91 -3.21 12.16 -1.10
CA GLU A 91 -3.66 11.93 -2.48
C GLU A 91 -4.62 10.73 -2.58
N LEU A 92 -4.37 9.64 -1.86
CA LEU A 92 -5.22 8.44 -1.90
C LEU A 92 -6.59 8.65 -1.25
N ILE A 93 -6.64 9.29 -0.07
CA ILE A 93 -7.91 9.49 0.63
C ILE A 93 -8.84 10.48 -0.09
N HIS A 94 -8.29 11.36 -0.94
CA HIS A 94 -9.04 12.30 -1.76
C HIS A 94 -9.27 11.80 -3.19
N PHE A 95 -8.72 10.64 -3.56
CA PHE A 95 -9.01 10.02 -4.85
C PHE A 95 -10.48 9.58 -4.90
N PRO A 96 -11.19 9.80 -6.03
CA PRO A 96 -12.61 9.46 -6.14
C PRO A 96 -12.85 7.97 -5.89
N GLN A 97 -13.88 7.68 -5.08
CA GLN A 97 -14.39 6.33 -4.90
C GLN A 97 -15.01 5.82 -6.21
N VAL A 98 -15.00 4.51 -6.41
CA VAL A 98 -15.65 3.89 -7.58
C VAL A 98 -17.14 4.25 -7.56
N PRO A 99 -17.70 4.87 -8.62
CA PRO A 99 -19.13 5.16 -8.72
C PRO A 99 -19.99 3.89 -8.54
N GLN A 100 -21.10 3.99 -7.82
CA GLN A 100 -21.99 2.85 -7.50
C GLN A 100 -22.41 2.07 -8.76
N LYS A 101 -22.76 2.77 -9.84
CA LYS A 101 -23.08 2.18 -11.15
C LYS A 101 -21.98 1.23 -11.67
N ILE A 102 -20.70 1.61 -11.49
CA ILE A 102 -19.57 0.78 -11.90
C ILE A 102 -19.43 -0.42 -10.97
N GLN A 103 -19.64 -0.23 -9.67
CA GLN A 103 -19.60 -1.31 -8.69
C GLN A 103 -20.64 -2.39 -9.00
N GLU A 104 -21.89 -1.99 -9.27
CA GLU A 104 -23.00 -2.89 -9.61
C GLU A 104 -22.70 -3.73 -10.85
N ILE A 105 -22.13 -3.13 -11.89
CA ILE A 105 -21.74 -3.85 -13.12
C ILE A 105 -20.68 -4.91 -12.82
N VAL A 106 -19.70 -4.61 -11.97
CA VAL A 106 -18.65 -5.58 -11.62
C VAL A 106 -19.19 -6.67 -10.69
N MET A 107 -20.11 -6.33 -9.78
CA MET A 107 -20.80 -7.31 -8.93
C MET A 107 -21.64 -8.28 -9.76
N ALA A 108 -22.44 -7.78 -10.71
CA ALA A 108 -23.26 -8.60 -11.60
C ALA A 108 -22.45 -9.55 -12.50
N ASN A 109 -21.18 -9.21 -12.75
CA ASN A 109 -20.26 -10.01 -13.58
C ASN A 109 -19.21 -10.76 -12.76
N SER A 110 -19.36 -10.84 -11.44
CA SER A 110 -18.50 -11.66 -10.60
C SER A 110 -18.80 -13.14 -10.86
N CYS A 111 -17.75 -13.94 -11.09
CA CYS A 111 -17.87 -15.39 -11.18
C CYS A 111 -18.00 -15.93 -9.76
N ASP A 112 -19.24 -16.13 -9.29
CA ASP A 112 -19.48 -16.77 -8.01
C ASP A 112 -18.87 -18.17 -7.98
N THR A 113 -18.08 -18.43 -6.94
CA THR A 113 -17.49 -19.72 -6.65
C THR A 113 -18.59 -20.61 -6.07
N ARG A 114 -19.37 -21.29 -6.92
CA ARG A 114 -20.23 -22.42 -6.46
C ARG A 114 -19.41 -23.62 -5.96
N GLU A 115 -18.07 -23.51 -5.94
CA GLU A 115 -17.15 -24.60 -5.62
C GLU A 115 -16.54 -24.53 -4.19
N ASN A 116 -16.80 -23.50 -3.39
CA ASN A 116 -16.16 -23.32 -2.06
C ASN A 116 -17.09 -23.49 -0.83
N LEU A 117 -18.32 -23.99 -0.98
CA LEU A 117 -19.23 -24.22 0.16
C LEU A 117 -18.89 -25.47 1.01
N MET A 118 -17.80 -26.17 0.72
CA MET A 118 -17.34 -27.30 1.50
C MET A 118 -15.84 -27.17 1.75
N VAL A 119 -15.39 -26.28 2.66
CA VAL A 119 -14.27 -26.56 3.58
C VAL A 119 -14.27 -25.47 4.68
N SER A 120 -14.50 -25.98 5.90
CA SER A 120 -14.11 -25.47 7.21
C SER A 120 -14.78 -24.23 7.81
N SER A 121 -15.79 -24.53 8.64
CA SER A 121 -15.85 -24.16 10.06
C SER A 121 -14.65 -23.40 10.66
N GLY A 122 -14.97 -22.27 11.31
CA GLY A 122 -14.32 -21.80 12.53
C GLY A 122 -13.13 -20.86 12.38
N SER A 123 -13.40 -19.55 12.25
CA SER A 123 -12.58 -18.47 12.85
C SER A 123 -13.21 -17.11 12.53
N GLU A 124 -13.83 -16.48 13.54
CA GLU A 124 -14.22 -15.05 13.48
C GLU A 124 -12.97 -14.16 13.59
N LEU A 125 -12.17 -14.12 12.54
CA LEU A 125 -11.09 -13.14 12.39
C LEU A 125 -11.53 -12.14 11.32
N ALA A 126 -12.10 -11.01 11.76
CA ALA A 126 -12.40 -9.79 11.00
C ALA A 126 -12.17 -9.91 9.48
N GLU A 127 -13.08 -10.61 8.80
CA GLU A 127 -12.92 -10.93 7.39
C GLU A 127 -13.08 -9.66 6.55
N MET A 128 -12.02 -9.29 5.83
CA MET A 128 -12.15 -8.35 4.73
C MET A 128 -13.18 -8.90 3.73
N PRO A 129 -14.08 -8.07 3.15
CA PRO A 129 -15.09 -8.57 2.25
C PRO A 129 -14.46 -9.40 1.12
N SER A 130 -14.73 -10.71 1.13
CA SER A 130 -14.35 -11.70 0.10
C SER A 130 -14.54 -11.18 -1.33
N MET A 131 -15.49 -10.26 -1.49
CA MET A 131 -15.79 -9.45 -2.65
C MET A 131 -14.58 -8.91 -3.45
N TYR A 132 -13.46 -8.52 -2.82
CA TYR A 132 -12.32 -7.93 -3.56
C TYR A 132 -11.47 -8.94 -4.35
N TYR A 133 -11.64 -10.24 -4.10
CA TYR A 133 -10.83 -11.31 -4.71
C TYR A 133 -11.58 -12.14 -5.73
N ASN A 134 -12.85 -11.82 -5.96
CA ASN A 134 -13.68 -12.58 -6.88
C ASN A 134 -13.26 -12.27 -8.33
N ASN A 135 -12.98 -13.34 -9.08
CA ASN A 135 -12.79 -13.26 -10.51
C ASN A 135 -14.05 -12.69 -11.17
N THR A 136 -13.85 -12.01 -12.29
CA THR A 136 -14.95 -11.42 -13.06
C THR A 136 -14.93 -11.98 -14.47
N LYS A 137 -16.10 -12.05 -15.10
CA LYS A 137 -16.23 -12.54 -16.48
C LYS A 137 -15.49 -11.60 -17.44
N ASP A 138 -14.87 -12.18 -18.46
CA ASP A 138 -14.24 -11.40 -19.53
C ASP A 138 -15.30 -10.87 -20.50
N ILE A 139 -15.94 -9.76 -20.08
CA ILE A 139 -16.93 -9.04 -20.87
C ILE A 139 -16.37 -7.70 -21.34
N LYS A 140 -17.02 -7.10 -22.33
CA LYS A 140 -16.70 -5.73 -22.75
C LYS A 140 -17.21 -4.74 -21.68
N TYR A 141 -16.34 -4.38 -20.75
CA TYR A 141 -16.64 -3.39 -19.71
C TYR A 141 -16.92 -2.00 -20.31
N PRO A 142 -17.79 -1.20 -19.67
CA PRO A 142 -18.00 0.19 -20.04
C PRO A 142 -16.71 1.00 -20.02
N ARG A 143 -16.67 2.06 -20.83
CA ARG A 143 -15.48 2.92 -20.98
C ARG A 143 -15.10 3.57 -19.64
N GLU A 144 -16.09 3.89 -18.82
CA GLU A 144 -15.94 4.50 -17.51
C GLU A 144 -15.10 3.63 -16.56
N VAL A 145 -15.21 2.30 -16.65
CA VAL A 145 -14.40 1.35 -15.85
C VAL A 145 -12.93 1.48 -16.23
N LYS A 146 -12.65 1.50 -17.53
CA LYS A 146 -11.29 1.63 -18.05
C LYS A 146 -10.70 3.00 -17.71
N GLU A 147 -11.49 4.07 -17.77
CA GLU A 147 -11.06 5.42 -17.41
C GLU A 147 -10.73 5.57 -15.93
N TYR A 148 -11.56 4.98 -15.06
CA TYR A 148 -11.29 4.91 -13.63
C TYR A 148 -9.99 4.15 -13.36
N ASN A 149 -9.87 2.94 -13.89
CA ASN A 149 -8.67 2.10 -13.74
C ASN A 149 -7.41 2.85 -14.19
N ASN A 150 -7.44 3.49 -15.37
CA ASN A 150 -6.31 4.26 -15.88
C ASN A 150 -5.94 5.43 -14.96
N SER A 151 -6.93 6.13 -14.41
CA SER A 151 -6.71 7.26 -13.50
C SER A 151 -6.09 6.79 -12.18
N PHE A 152 -6.57 5.66 -11.66
CA PHE A 152 -6.01 5.06 -10.45
C PHE A 152 -4.58 4.53 -10.67
N VAL A 153 -4.32 3.86 -11.80
CA VAL A 153 -2.96 3.42 -12.19
C VAL A 153 -1.99 4.61 -12.23
N LYS A 154 -2.43 5.75 -12.78
CA LYS A 154 -1.60 6.97 -12.82
C LYS A 154 -1.28 7.48 -11.41
N LEU A 155 -2.26 7.51 -10.51
CA LEU A 155 -2.05 7.87 -9.11
C LEU A 155 -1.01 6.94 -8.45
N ILE A 156 -1.23 5.63 -8.52
CA ILE A 156 -0.32 4.64 -7.91
C ILE A 156 1.09 4.73 -8.51
N SER A 157 1.21 4.97 -9.82
CA SER A 157 2.50 5.16 -10.47
C SER A 157 3.23 6.41 -9.97
N SER A 158 2.51 7.50 -9.68
CA SER A 158 3.06 8.71 -9.09
C SER A 158 3.57 8.45 -7.66
N ILE A 159 2.76 7.78 -6.85
CA ILE A 159 3.11 7.40 -5.47
C ILE A 159 4.35 6.51 -5.46
N LYS A 160 4.41 5.51 -6.34
CA LYS A 160 5.55 4.62 -6.53
C LYS A 160 6.82 5.41 -6.84
N ARG A 161 6.79 6.32 -7.82
CA ARG A 161 7.95 7.15 -8.18
C ARG A 161 8.41 8.05 -7.03
N ARG A 162 7.47 8.70 -6.32
CA ARG A 162 7.78 9.50 -5.11
C ARG A 162 8.49 8.65 -4.06
N HIS A 163 8.03 7.41 -3.93
CA HIS A 163 8.64 6.36 -3.15
C HIS A 163 9.60 5.51 -3.98
N ASP A 164 10.52 6.09 -4.76
CA ASP A 164 11.71 5.36 -5.25
C ASP A 164 12.94 5.63 -4.36
N ALA A 165 13.10 6.85 -3.82
CA ALA A 165 14.31 7.26 -3.08
C ALA A 165 14.36 6.98 -1.56
N VAL A 166 13.25 6.71 -0.87
CA VAL A 166 13.14 6.44 0.58
C VAL A 166 14.22 5.51 1.14
N VAL A 167 14.68 4.46 0.44
CA VAL A 167 15.77 3.60 1.00
C VAL A 167 17.03 4.42 1.18
N ALA A 168 17.49 5.05 0.09
CA ALA A 168 18.65 5.92 0.10
C ALA A 168 18.46 7.10 1.07
N THR A 169 17.26 7.69 1.13
CA THR A 169 16.97 8.82 2.03
C THR A 169 16.94 8.40 3.50
N VAL A 170 16.37 7.25 3.85
CA VAL A 170 16.42 6.77 5.25
C VAL A 170 17.86 6.42 5.64
N ALA A 171 18.62 5.79 4.75
CA ALA A 171 20.05 5.55 4.98
C ALA A 171 20.81 6.88 5.22
N GLN A 172 20.50 7.92 4.45
CA GLN A 172 21.04 9.26 4.68
C GLN A 172 20.63 9.82 6.05
N GLY A 173 19.38 9.63 6.50
CA GLY A 173 18.94 10.05 7.82
C GLY A 173 19.66 9.34 8.97
N VAL A 174 20.01 8.06 8.79
CA VAL A 174 20.84 7.32 9.77
C VAL A 174 22.27 7.86 9.78
N LEU A 175 22.82 8.21 8.62
CA LEU A 175 24.15 8.83 8.52
C LEU A 175 24.17 10.24 9.15
N GLU A 176 23.14 11.05 8.91
CA GLU A 176 22.95 12.35 9.56
C GLU A 176 22.96 12.20 11.09
N TYR A 177 22.25 11.20 11.62
CA TYR A 177 22.24 10.90 13.05
C TYR A 177 23.62 10.50 13.57
N LYS A 178 24.32 9.59 12.88
CA LYS A 178 25.67 9.13 13.26
C LYS A 178 26.66 10.30 13.33
N ASN A 179 26.62 11.18 12.34
CA ASN A 179 27.47 12.37 12.30
C ASN A 179 27.13 13.37 13.41
N SER A 180 25.84 13.51 13.78
CA SER A 180 25.39 14.45 14.83
C SER A 180 25.74 14.01 16.26
N THR A 181 25.92 12.71 16.49
CA THR A 181 26.15 12.15 17.83
C THR A 181 27.60 11.73 18.08
N ASN A 182 28.49 11.84 17.08
CA ASN A 182 29.89 11.40 17.13
C ASN A 182 30.07 9.99 17.70
N ASN A 183 29.07 9.13 17.51
CA ASN A 183 29.00 7.79 18.09
C ASN A 183 29.15 6.77 16.96
N GLU A 184 30.19 5.94 17.02
CA GLU A 184 30.47 4.99 15.93
C GLU A 184 29.49 3.81 15.91
N ASN A 185 28.90 3.50 17.07
CA ASN A 185 27.95 2.40 17.23
C ASN A 185 26.51 2.87 17.02
N ILE A 186 25.83 2.23 16.06
CA ILE A 186 24.39 2.36 15.87
C ILE A 186 23.72 1.68 17.06
N ASP A 187 22.86 2.42 17.76
CA ASP A 187 22.05 1.89 18.86
C ASP A 187 21.24 0.67 18.39
N GLY A 188 21.21 -0.40 19.19
CA GLY A 188 20.46 -1.63 18.90
C GLY A 188 18.95 -1.37 18.74
N GLU A 189 18.44 -0.25 19.26
CA GLU A 189 17.07 0.21 18.99
C GLU A 189 16.86 0.69 17.54
N ILE A 190 17.81 1.46 17.00
CA ILE A 190 17.78 1.92 15.60
C ILE A 190 17.95 0.73 14.67
N GLN A 191 18.86 -0.20 14.99
CA GLN A 191 19.05 -1.41 14.19
C GLN A 191 17.77 -2.25 14.12
N ARG A 192 17.13 -2.53 15.27
CA ARG A 192 15.83 -3.23 15.32
C ARG A 192 14.72 -2.49 14.57
N PHE A 193 14.72 -1.16 14.62
CA PHE A 193 13.80 -0.37 13.80
C PHE A 193 14.10 -0.55 12.32
N LEU A 194 15.34 -0.42 11.86
CA LEU A 194 15.71 -0.58 10.45
C LEU A 194 15.38 -1.99 9.98
N ASP A 195 15.66 -3.02 10.78
CA ASP A 195 15.30 -4.39 10.46
C ASP A 195 13.78 -4.53 10.30
N ARG A 196 12.97 -4.06 11.26
CA ARG A 196 11.49 -4.06 11.09
C ARG A 196 11.06 -3.22 9.89
N PHE A 197 11.61 -2.04 9.71
CA PHE A 197 11.26 -1.10 8.65
C PHE A 197 11.66 -1.60 7.27
N TYR A 198 12.77 -2.34 7.12
CA TYR A 198 13.27 -2.94 5.87
C TYR A 198 12.72 -4.37 5.63
N LEU A 199 12.45 -5.16 6.67
CA LEU A 199 11.80 -6.48 6.58
C LEU A 199 10.30 -6.36 6.33
N SER A 200 9.63 -5.40 7.00
CA SER A 200 8.25 -5.00 6.69
C SER A 200 8.13 -4.32 5.31
N ARG A 201 9.24 -4.25 4.55
CA ARG A 201 9.44 -3.50 3.31
C ARG A 201 9.94 -4.33 2.14
N ILE A 202 9.75 -5.65 2.17
CA ILE A 202 9.60 -6.40 0.90
C ILE A 202 8.36 -5.90 0.12
N GLY A 203 7.40 -5.23 0.77
CA GLY A 203 6.12 -4.87 0.14
C GLY A 203 6.03 -3.58 -0.68
N ILE A 204 6.96 -2.61 -0.55
CA ILE A 204 6.92 -1.38 -1.38
C ILE A 204 8.08 -1.33 -2.40
N ARG A 205 9.22 -2.02 -2.19
CA ARG A 205 10.43 -1.75 -2.97
C ARG A 205 11.27 -2.93 -3.47
N MET A 206 10.87 -4.18 -3.28
CA MET A 206 11.64 -5.33 -3.81
C MET A 206 11.25 -5.74 -5.25
N LEU A 207 10.60 -4.86 -6.03
CA LEU A 207 10.33 -5.06 -7.47
C LEU A 207 10.44 -3.77 -8.29
N ILE A 208 11.50 -3.00 -8.07
CA ILE A 208 11.99 -2.07 -9.09
C ILE A 208 13.48 -2.35 -9.30
N GLY A 209 13.76 -3.58 -9.72
CA GLY A 209 14.97 -3.85 -10.47
C GLY A 209 14.91 -3.01 -11.74
N LYS A 210 15.96 -2.22 -11.98
CA LYS A 210 16.16 -1.35 -13.14
C LYS A 210 16.37 -2.18 -14.41
N GLN A 211 15.45 -3.08 -14.78
CA GLN A 211 15.48 -3.78 -16.05
C GLN A 211 14.05 -4.03 -16.57
N ARG A 212 13.71 -3.28 -17.64
CA ARG A 212 12.79 -3.65 -18.72
C ARG A 212 11.30 -3.86 -18.36
N TRP A 213 10.55 -2.77 -18.19
CA TRP A 213 9.07 -2.79 -18.18
C TRP A 213 8.48 -1.96 -19.32
N ARG A 214 8.88 -2.24 -20.56
CA ARG A 214 8.46 -1.43 -21.73
C ARG A 214 7.20 -1.95 -22.41
N HIS A 215 6.65 -3.11 -22.04
CA HIS A 215 5.42 -3.63 -22.63
C HIS A 215 4.59 -4.36 -21.57
N TYR A 216 3.48 -3.73 -21.15
CA TYR A 216 2.20 -4.28 -20.70
C TYR A 216 1.54 -3.31 -19.69
N THR A 217 0.53 -2.59 -20.16
CA THR A 217 -0.36 -1.70 -19.39
C THR A 217 -1.25 -2.44 -18.38
N SER A 218 -1.03 -3.74 -18.16
CA SER A 218 -1.79 -4.60 -17.24
C SER A 218 -0.98 -5.04 -16.01
N SER A 219 0.34 -4.79 -15.96
CA SER A 219 1.20 -5.35 -14.92
C SER A 219 1.34 -4.46 -13.68
N VAL A 220 0.95 -3.18 -13.74
CA VAL A 220 1.17 -2.24 -12.62
C VAL A 220 0.28 -2.56 -11.42
N ILE A 221 -0.99 -2.88 -11.63
CA ILE A 221 -1.89 -3.25 -10.53
C ILE A 221 -1.69 -4.70 -10.11
N LEU A 222 -1.44 -5.62 -11.05
CA LEU A 222 -1.09 -7.00 -10.70
C LEU A 222 0.15 -7.04 -9.80
N LEU A 223 1.21 -6.27 -10.13
CA LEU A 223 2.44 -6.19 -9.34
C LEU A 223 2.31 -5.41 -8.02
N VAL A 224 1.41 -4.41 -7.97
CA VAL A 224 1.08 -3.70 -6.73
C VAL A 224 0.34 -4.64 -5.76
N THR A 225 -0.54 -5.51 -6.26
CA THR A 225 -1.19 -6.56 -5.45
C THR A 225 -0.26 -7.73 -5.12
N PHE A 226 0.69 -8.07 -6.01
CA PHE A 226 1.61 -9.22 -5.88
C PHE A 226 2.59 -9.14 -4.69
N ARG A 227 2.73 -7.99 -4.03
CA ARG A 227 3.74 -7.87 -2.97
C ARG A 227 3.40 -6.93 -1.81
N ILE A 228 2.34 -6.13 -1.89
CA ILE A 228 1.83 -5.38 -0.73
C ILE A 228 1.51 -6.32 0.44
N CYS A 229 1.24 -7.60 0.18
CA CYS A 229 0.58 -8.46 1.16
C CYS A 229 1.30 -9.75 1.60
N CYS A 230 2.51 -10.04 1.10
CA CYS A 230 3.16 -11.34 1.37
C CYS A 230 4.07 -11.41 2.62
N TYR A 231 4.15 -10.40 3.49
CA TYR A 231 4.95 -10.53 4.73
C TYR A 231 4.25 -9.89 5.93
N CYS A 232 3.36 -10.67 6.54
CA CYS A 232 2.98 -10.54 7.94
C CYS A 232 2.74 -11.95 8.51
N SER A 233 3.83 -12.66 8.76
CA SER A 233 3.96 -13.75 9.73
C SER A 233 5.39 -13.72 10.22
#